data_AF-A0A2M8QXM4-F1
#
_entry.id   AF-A0A2M8QXM4-F1
#
_cell.length_a   1.000
_cell.length_b   1.000
_cell.length_c   1.000
_cell.angle_alpha   90.00
_cell.angle_beta   90.00
_cell.angle_gamma   90.00
#
_symmetry.space_group_name_H-M   'P 1'
#
loop_
_entity.id
_entity.type
_entity.pdbx_description
1 polymer ?
#
loop_
_entity_poly.entity_id
_entity_poly.type
_entity_poly.pdbx_seq_one_letter_code
_entity_poly.pdbx_strand_id
1 'polypeptide(L)'
;MGNVVFQYFRFVLSLISQESLAMLSRYSIRSKRVAVISLLLLVFGGPGMLAISNMRLIQGGVADFQSRWLPAVRLLGNLRAYTIRYGRVVRDHILESDSAKKASAEKLLADLTRDIEREGAAYEAAALL
;
A
#
# COMPACT_ATOMS: atom_id res chain seq x y z
N MET A 1 -14.55 7.53 1.74
CA MET A 1 -13.92 8.84 2.10
C MET A 1 -14.79 10.05 1.76
N GLY A 2 -15.40 10.15 0.56
CA GLY A 2 -16.17 11.35 0.16
C GLY A 2 -17.34 11.73 1.09
N ASN A 3 -18.00 10.76 1.73
CA ASN A 3 -19.17 11.01 2.56
C ASN A 3 -18.86 11.78 3.86
N VAL A 4 -17.73 11.49 4.53
CA VAL A 4 -17.40 12.11 5.84
C VAL A 4 -16.95 13.56 5.68
N VAL A 5 -16.11 13.85 4.68
CA VAL A 5 -15.68 15.22 4.37
C VAL A 5 -16.87 16.05 3.88
N PHE A 6 -17.75 15.46 3.08
CA PHE A 6 -18.96 16.12 2.62
C PHE A 6 -19.96 16.40 3.76
N GLN A 7 -20.13 15.45 4.70
CA GLN A 7 -20.94 15.66 5.91
C GLN A 7 -20.37 16.75 6.81
N TYR A 8 -19.04 16.74 7.01
CA TYR A 8 -18.34 17.79 7.76
C TYR A 8 -18.54 19.16 7.12
N PHE A 9 -18.37 19.26 5.79
CA PHE A 9 -18.57 20.51 5.06
C PHE A 9 -20.03 20.99 5.11
N ARG A 10 -20.99 20.07 4.97
CA ARG A 10 -22.42 20.38 5.12
C ARG A 10 -22.78 20.86 6.52
N PHE A 11 -22.18 20.27 7.55
CA PHE A 11 -22.37 20.70 8.93
C PHE A 11 -21.77 22.09 9.19
N VAL A 12 -20.56 22.36 8.71
CA VAL A 12 -19.94 23.68 8.83
C VAL A 12 -20.74 24.74 8.05
N LEU A 13 -21.23 24.42 6.85
CA LEU A 13 -22.10 25.31 6.08
C LEU A 13 -23.44 25.57 6.77
N SER A 14 -24.02 24.57 7.46
CA SER A 14 -25.26 24.79 8.22
C SER A 14 -25.06 25.75 9.40
N LEU A 15 -23.86 25.77 10.00
CA LEU A 15 -23.50 26.72 11.06
C LEU A 15 -23.30 28.15 10.55
N ILE A 16 -22.99 28.35 9.27
CA ILE A 16 -22.81 29.67 8.62
C ILE A 16 -24.14 30.20 8.02
N SER A 17 -25.22 29.41 8.10
CA SER A 17 -26.53 29.78 7.58
C SER A 17 -27.05 31.12 8.16
N GLN A 18 -27.82 31.87 7.37
CA GLN A 18 -28.40 33.16 7.77
C GLN A 18 -29.16 33.10 9.11
N GLU A 19 -29.84 31.98 9.36
CA GLU A 19 -30.59 31.70 10.59
C GLU A 19 -29.71 31.69 11.86
N SER A 20 -28.52 31.06 11.80
CA SER A 20 -27.59 30.98 12.92
C SER A 20 -26.85 32.31 13.13
N LEU A 21 -26.54 33.02 12.05
CA LEU A 21 -25.95 34.36 12.10
C LEU A 21 -26.93 35.39 12.69
N ALA A 22 -28.24 35.25 12.42
CA ALA A 22 -29.28 36.09 13.01
C ALA A 22 -29.40 35.87 14.53
N MET A 23 -29.27 34.62 15.02
CA MET A 23 -29.26 34.34 16.46
C MET A 23 -28.03 34.95 17.18
N LEU A 24 -26.86 35.01 16.54
CA LEU A 24 -25.66 35.67 17.07
C LEU A 24 -25.78 37.20 17.16
N SER A 25 -26.74 37.80 16.45
CA SER A 25 -26.98 39.26 16.51
C SER A 25 -27.56 39.72 17.86
N ARG A 26 -28.29 38.83 18.55
CA ARG A 26 -28.89 39.08 19.87
C ARG A 26 -27.90 39.03 21.04
N TYR A 27 -26.69 38.55 20.80
CA TYR A 27 -25.65 38.37 21.81
C TYR A 27 -24.61 39.50 21.78
N SER A 28 -24.02 39.80 22.95
CA SER A 28 -23.02 40.84 23.14
C SER A 28 -21.80 40.69 22.21
N ILE A 29 -21.16 41.81 21.84
CA ILE A 29 -20.00 41.87 20.92
C ILE A 29 -18.85 40.94 21.35
N ARG A 30 -18.70 40.68 22.65
CA ARG A 30 -17.68 39.77 23.19
C ARG A 30 -17.90 38.32 22.75
N SER A 31 -19.12 37.81 22.88
CA SER A 31 -19.46 36.44 22.47
C SER A 31 -19.47 36.28 20.94
N LYS A 32 -19.80 37.35 20.19
CA LYS A 32 -19.74 37.35 18.72
C LYS A 32 -18.33 37.07 18.19
N ARG A 33 -17.31 37.72 18.76
CA ARG A 33 -15.91 37.50 18.35
C ARG A 33 -15.43 36.09 18.70
N VAL A 34 -15.76 35.60 19.89
CA VAL A 34 -15.40 34.22 20.31
C VAL A 34 -16.06 33.20 19.38
N ALA A 35 -17.33 33.35 19.05
CA ALA A 35 -18.04 32.45 18.15
C ALA A 35 -17.41 32.39 16.75
N VAL A 36 -17.06 33.56 16.17
CA VAL A 36 -16.42 33.63 14.86
C VAL A 36 -15.03 32.99 14.88
N ILE A 37 -14.22 33.25 15.91
CA ILE A 37 -12.86 32.69 16.02
C ILE A 37 -12.91 31.17 16.21
N SER A 38 -13.80 30.67 17.06
CA SER A 38 -13.97 29.22 17.26
C SER A 38 -14.45 28.52 16.00
N LEU A 39 -15.36 29.13 15.24
CA LEU A 39 -15.82 28.61 13.95
C LEU A 39 -14.68 28.56 12.93
N LEU A 40 -13.86 29.62 12.88
CA LEU A 40 -12.70 29.71 12.01
C LEU A 40 -11.69 28.58 12.32
N LEU A 41 -11.40 28.36 13.59
CA LEU A 41 -10.53 27.27 14.04
C LEU A 41 -11.08 25.90 13.68
N LEU A 42 -12.39 25.70 13.79
CA LEU A 42 -13.05 24.46 13.41
C LEU A 42 -12.87 24.21 11.91
N VAL A 43 -13.21 25.20 11.07
CA VAL A 43 -13.07 25.13 9.61
C VAL A 43 -11.66 24.74 9.17
N PHE A 44 -10.63 25.37 9.73
CA PHE A 44 -9.23 25.11 9.35
C PHE A 44 -8.62 23.88 10.04
N GLY A 45 -8.95 23.62 11.30
CA GLY A 45 -8.35 22.55 12.10
C GLY A 45 -9.02 21.17 11.89
N GLY A 46 -10.32 21.15 11.62
CA GLY A 46 -11.09 19.90 11.45
C GLY A 46 -10.58 19.03 10.30
N PRO A 47 -10.35 19.56 9.08
CA PRO A 47 -9.78 18.80 7.98
C PRO A 47 -8.39 18.24 8.29
N GLY A 48 -7.56 18.96 9.04
CA GLY A 48 -6.22 18.51 9.44
C GLY A 48 -6.26 17.26 10.34
N MET A 49 -7.14 17.24 11.33
CA MET A 49 -7.31 16.07 12.21
C MET A 49 -7.91 14.86 11.48
N LEU A 50 -8.84 15.11 10.57
CA LEU A 50 -9.39 14.07 9.70
C LEU A 50 -8.31 13.51 8.77
N ALA A 51 -7.45 14.34 8.21
CA ALA A 51 -6.34 13.90 7.35
C ALA A 51 -5.37 12.98 8.09
N ILE A 52 -4.95 13.35 9.30
CA ILE A 52 -4.04 12.54 10.14
C ILE A 52 -4.67 11.18 10.47
N SER A 53 -5.96 11.17 10.82
CA SER A 53 -6.69 9.94 11.17
C SER A 53 -6.80 9.00 9.96
N ASN A 54 -7.10 9.53 8.78
CA ASN A 54 -7.13 8.77 7.54
C ASN A 54 -5.74 8.24 7.15
N MET A 55 -4.70 9.05 7.34
CA MET A 55 -3.32 8.66 7.05
C MET A 55 -2.85 7.52 7.97
N ARG A 56 -3.33 7.45 9.21
CA ARG A 56 -3.07 6.32 10.13
C ARG A 56 -3.78 5.04 9.69
N LEU A 57 -5.01 5.14 9.18
CA LEU A 57 -5.75 3.99 8.64
C LEU A 57 -5.09 3.43 7.37
N ILE A 58 -4.54 4.31 6.53
CA ILE A 58 -3.78 3.91 5.34
C ILE A 58 -2.43 3.30 5.74
N GLN A 59 -1.74 3.85 6.75
CA GLN A 59 -0.46 3.31 7.24
C GLN A 59 -0.56 1.85 7.71
N GLY A 60 -1.67 1.46 8.34
CA GLY A 60 -1.91 0.06 8.74
C GLY A 60 -1.92 -0.90 7.56
N GLY A 61 -2.60 -0.55 6.46
CA GLY A 61 -2.60 -1.37 5.25
C GLY A 61 -1.31 -1.27 4.43
N VAL A 62 -0.68 -0.08 4.37
CA VAL A 62 0.54 0.17 3.58
C VAL A 62 1.77 -0.49 4.20
N ALA A 63 1.84 -0.64 5.53
CA ALA A 63 2.92 -1.37 6.19
C ALA A 63 2.90 -2.86 5.84
N ASP A 64 1.72 -3.48 5.76
CA ASP A 64 1.57 -4.87 5.30
C ASP A 64 1.86 -4.99 3.79
N PHE A 65 1.40 -4.04 2.97
CA PHE A 65 1.74 -4.03 1.55
C PHE A 65 3.25 -3.89 1.33
N GLN A 66 3.94 -2.94 1.96
CA GLN A 66 5.38 -2.78 1.77
C GLN A 66 6.21 -3.95 2.30
N SER A 67 5.83 -4.51 3.47
CA SER A 67 6.57 -5.63 4.06
C SER A 67 6.36 -6.94 3.30
N ARG A 68 5.22 -7.13 2.62
CA ARG A 68 4.91 -8.37 1.89
C ARG A 68 5.16 -8.28 0.38
N TRP A 69 4.82 -7.15 -0.25
CA TRP A 69 4.94 -6.99 -1.69
C TRP A 69 6.39 -6.93 -2.18
N LEU A 70 7.27 -6.19 -1.48
CA LEU A 70 8.68 -6.08 -1.90
C LEU A 70 9.38 -7.46 -1.90
N PRO A 71 9.26 -8.27 -0.84
CA PRO A 71 9.78 -9.63 -0.83
C PRO A 71 9.11 -10.54 -1.87
N ALA A 72 7.79 -10.48 -2.03
CA ALA A 72 7.07 -11.31 -3.01
C ALA A 72 7.52 -11.01 -4.46
N VAL A 73 7.72 -9.74 -4.82
CA VAL A 73 8.24 -9.35 -6.14
C VAL A 73 9.69 -9.81 -6.32
N ARG A 74 10.51 -9.75 -5.27
CA ARG A 74 11.89 -10.24 -5.31
C ARG A 74 11.95 -11.76 -5.53
N LEU A 75 11.13 -12.52 -4.80
CA LEU A 75 11.02 -13.97 -4.94
C LEU A 75 10.54 -14.35 -6.36
N LEU A 76 9.52 -13.65 -6.87
CA LEU A 76 9.05 -13.86 -8.25
C LEU A 76 10.13 -13.55 -9.30
N GLY A 77 10.95 -12.52 -9.06
CA GLY A 77 12.10 -12.20 -9.90
C GLY A 77 13.16 -13.30 -9.92
N ASN A 78 13.46 -13.88 -8.75
CA ASN A 78 14.36 -15.03 -8.63
C ASN A 78 13.82 -16.24 -9.39
N LEU A 79 12.56 -16.61 -9.18
CA LEU A 79 11.87 -17.71 -9.88
C LEU A 79 11.95 -17.56 -11.41
N ARG A 80 11.71 -16.36 -11.92
CA ARG A 80 11.88 -16.06 -13.35
C ARG A 80 13.32 -16.29 -13.80
N ALA A 81 14.31 -15.81 -13.06
CA ALA A 81 15.72 -15.98 -13.40
C ALA A 81 16.15 -17.45 -13.43
N TYR A 82 15.73 -18.24 -12.44
CA TYR A 82 15.99 -19.68 -12.38
C TYR A 82 15.33 -20.43 -13.54
N THR A 83 14.09 -20.10 -13.87
CA THR A 83 13.36 -20.72 -14.99
C THR A 83 14.04 -20.42 -16.33
N ILE A 84 14.47 -19.18 -16.56
CA ILE A 84 15.23 -18.81 -17.78
C ILE A 84 16.56 -19.57 -17.83
N ARG A 85 17.26 -19.69 -16.71
CA ARG A 85 18.52 -20.43 -16.62
C ARG A 85 18.31 -21.92 -16.89
N TYR A 86 17.27 -22.53 -16.31
CA TYR A 86 16.88 -23.91 -16.55
C TYR A 86 16.67 -24.15 -18.05
N GLY A 87 15.85 -23.32 -18.71
CA GLY A 87 15.63 -23.41 -20.16
C GLY A 87 16.88 -23.18 -21.02
N ARG A 88 17.89 -22.43 -20.53
CA ARG A 88 19.19 -22.32 -21.19
C ARG A 88 19.98 -23.62 -21.06
N VAL A 89 20.13 -24.14 -19.85
CA VAL A 89 20.91 -25.36 -19.59
C VAL A 89 20.30 -26.57 -20.31
N VAL A 90 18.97 -26.69 -20.38
CA VAL A 90 18.31 -27.75 -21.17
C VAL A 90 18.69 -27.66 -22.65
N ARG A 91 18.66 -26.46 -23.23
CA ARG A 91 19.04 -26.27 -24.64
C ARG A 91 20.51 -26.60 -24.88
N ASP A 92 21.40 -26.15 -23.99
CA ASP A 92 22.83 -26.46 -24.08
C ASP A 92 23.08 -27.97 -23.93
N HIS A 93 22.36 -28.66 -23.03
CA HIS A 93 22.44 -30.11 -22.83
C HIS A 93 22.03 -30.91 -24.08
N ILE A 94 21.00 -30.46 -24.81
CA ILE A 94 20.53 -31.12 -26.04
C ILE A 94 21.54 -30.94 -27.19
N LEU A 95 22.22 -29.79 -27.26
CA LEU A 95 23.18 -29.46 -28.32
C LEU A 95 24.59 -30.02 -28.08
N GLU A 96 24.94 -30.32 -26.83
CA GLU A 96 26.25 -30.82 -26.46
C GLU A 96 26.41 -32.30 -26.84
N SER A 97 27.58 -32.66 -27.36
CA SER A 97 27.90 -34.04 -27.77
C SER A 97 28.89 -34.72 -26.82
N ASP A 98 29.55 -33.94 -25.95
CA ASP A 98 30.45 -34.41 -24.90
C ASP A 98 29.68 -34.96 -23.68
N SER A 99 29.95 -36.21 -23.31
CA SER A 99 29.31 -36.90 -22.19
C SER A 99 29.62 -36.28 -20.82
N ALA A 100 30.81 -35.71 -20.63
CA ALA A 100 31.20 -35.08 -19.36
C ALA A 100 30.42 -33.78 -19.13
N LYS A 101 30.20 -33.01 -20.20
CA LYS A 101 29.42 -31.78 -20.14
C LYS A 101 27.92 -32.01 -20.03
N LYS A 102 27.42 -33.13 -20.55
CA LYS A 102 26.02 -33.55 -20.30
C LYS A 102 25.77 -33.86 -18.83
N ALA A 103 26.67 -34.61 -18.19
CA ALA A 103 26.56 -34.95 -16.77
C ALA A 103 26.64 -33.70 -15.87
N SER A 104 27.49 -32.73 -16.21
CA SER A 104 27.56 -31.47 -15.47
C SER A 104 26.31 -30.60 -15.66
N ALA A 105 25.73 -30.58 -16.86
CA ALA A 105 24.47 -29.91 -17.14
C ALA A 105 23.29 -30.56 -16.38
N GLU A 106 23.21 -31.89 -16.30
CA GLU A 106 22.20 -32.60 -15.50
C GLU A 106 22.27 -32.24 -14.02
N LYS A 107 23.49 -32.17 -13.46
CA LYS A 107 23.70 -31.74 -12.08
C LYS A 107 23.21 -30.30 -11.87
N LEU A 108 23.53 -29.40 -12.80
CA LEU A 108 23.04 -28.02 -12.78
C LEU A 108 21.51 -27.93 -12.89
N LEU A 109 20.87 -28.78 -13.70
CA LEU A 109 19.41 -28.84 -13.79
C LEU A 109 18.80 -29.29 -12.47
N ALA A 110 19.36 -30.32 -11.82
CA ALA A 110 18.91 -30.80 -10.52
C ALA A 110 19.11 -29.79 -9.39
N ASP A 111 20.16 -28.98 -9.44
CA ASP A 111 20.36 -27.84 -8.53
C ASP A 111 19.31 -26.75 -8.78
N LEU A 112 19.07 -26.38 -10.04
CA LEU A 112 18.09 -25.36 -10.41
C LEU A 112 16.65 -25.75 -10.06
N THR A 113 16.29 -27.02 -10.23
CA THR A 113 14.96 -27.51 -9.83
C THR A 113 14.75 -27.37 -8.32
N ARG A 114 15.76 -27.72 -7.50
CA ARG A 114 15.69 -27.53 -6.05
C ARG A 114 15.57 -26.06 -5.65
N ASP A 115 16.31 -25.17 -6.32
CA ASP A 115 16.22 -23.73 -6.07
C ASP A 115 14.83 -23.17 -6.45
N ILE A 116 14.24 -23.62 -7.56
CA ILE A 116 12.89 -23.24 -8.00
C ILE A 116 11.83 -23.71 -6.98
N GLU A 117 11.90 -24.96 -6.54
CA GLU A 117 10.97 -25.50 -5.54
C GLU A 117 11.07 -24.75 -4.21
N ARG A 118 12.29 -24.46 -3.75
CA ARG A 118 12.54 -23.73 -2.51
C ARG A 118 12.00 -22.30 -2.56
N GLU A 119 12.30 -21.57 -3.62
CA GLU A 119 11.87 -20.18 -3.78
C GLU A 119 10.36 -20.09 -4.10
N GLY A 120 9.81 -21.10 -4.77
CA GLY A 120 8.37 -21.28 -4.96
C GLY A 120 7.63 -21.41 -3.63
N ALA A 121 8.08 -22.30 -2.75
CA ALA A 121 7.50 -22.46 -1.42
C ALA A 121 7.62 -21.17 -0.58
N ALA A 122 8.75 -20.45 -0.68
CA ALA A 122 8.94 -19.17 0.00
C ALA A 122 7.99 -18.08 -0.53
N TYR A 123 7.73 -18.05 -1.85
CA TYR A 123 6.77 -17.14 -2.48
C TYR A 123 5.34 -17.42 -2.02
N GLU A 124 4.91 -18.69 -2.02
CA GLU A 124 3.58 -19.09 -1.57
C GLU A 124 3.34 -18.72 -0.10
N ALA A 125 4.34 -18.95 0.76
CA ALA A 125 4.27 -18.56 2.18
C ALA A 125 4.18 -17.04 2.37
N ALA A 126 4.82 -16.25 1.51
CA ALA A 126 4.76 -14.79 1.55
C ALA A 126 3.47 -14.21 0.94
N ALA A 127 2.80 -14.96 0.05
CA ALA A 127 1.60 -14.52 -0.65
C ALA A 127 0.28 -14.93 0.04
N LEU A 128 0.27 -15.99 0.85
CA LEU A 128 -0.94 -16.57 1.48
C LEU A 128 -1.21 -16.14 2.93
N LEU A 129 -0.44 -15.20 3.50
CA LEU A 129 -0.64 -14.61 4.83
C LEU A 129 -0.99 -13.13 4.73
#